data_AF-A0A3C0NSB0-F1
#
_entry.id   AF-A0A3C0NSB0-F1
#
_cell.length_a   1.000
_cell.length_b   1.000
_cell.length_c   1.000
_cell.angle_alpha   90.00
_cell.angle_beta   90.00
_cell.angle_gamma   90.00
#
_symmetry.space_group_name_H-M   'P 1'
#
loop_
_entity.id
_entity.type
_entity.pdbx_description
1 polymer ?
#
loop_
_entity_poly.entity_id
_entity_poly.type
_entity_poly.pdbx_seq_one_letter_code
_entity_poly.pdbx_strand_id
1 'polypeptide(L)' 'FDGDQMAVHVPLSLEAQMEARTLMLASNNVLSPANGEPIIVPSQDIVLG' A
#
# COMPACT_ATOMS: atom_id res chain seq x y z
N PHE A 1 -12.36 10.03 -4.14
CA PHE A 1 -12.66 9.52 -5.51
C PHE A 1 -13.35 10.62 -6.31
N ASP A 2 -12.69 11.75 -6.40
CA ASP A 2 -13.21 13.08 -6.72
C ASP A 2 -12.45 13.69 -7.91
N GLY A 3 -11.67 12.86 -8.61
CA GLY A 3 -10.87 13.23 -9.76
C GLY A 3 -9.38 12.89 -9.63
N ASP A 4 -8.95 12.37 -8.48
CA ASP A 4 -7.55 12.01 -8.24
C ASP A 4 -7.02 10.97 -9.24
N GLN A 5 -5.77 11.17 -9.69
CA GLN A 5 -5.07 10.30 -10.63
C GLN A 5 -3.90 9.59 -9.96
N MET A 6 -3.64 8.35 -10.38
CA MET A 6 -2.46 7.59 -9.96
C MET A 6 -1.74 6.99 -11.18
N ALA A 7 -0.41 7.11 -11.19
CA ALA A 7 0.43 6.54 -12.24
C ALA A 7 0.67 5.04 -12.02
N VAL A 8 0.91 4.32 -13.13
CA VAL A 8 1.22 2.89 -13.12
C VAL A 8 2.61 2.66 -13.69
N HIS A 9 3.42 1.89 -12.96
CA HIS A 9 4.79 1.55 -13.35
C HIS A 9 4.94 0.02 -13.40
N VAL A 10 5.70 -0.47 -14.38
CA VAL A 10 5.95 -1.91 -14.56
C VAL A 10 7.42 -2.20 -14.25
N PRO A 11 7.73 -2.94 -13.16
CA PRO A 11 9.10 -3.37 -12.87
C PRO A 11 9.55 -4.42 -13.89
N LEU A 12 10.68 -4.19 -14.55
CA LEU A 12 11.15 -5.02 -15.67
C LEU A 12 12.11 -6.12 -15.22
N SER A 13 13.15 -5.79 -14.46
CA SER A 13 14.16 -6.76 -14.04
C SER A 13 13.61 -7.71 -12.96
N LEU A 14 14.22 -8.90 -12.83
CA LEU A 14 13.80 -9.87 -11.83
C LEU A 14 13.97 -9.31 -10.42
N GLU A 15 15.06 -8.58 -10.19
CA GLU A 15 15.37 -7.91 -8.92
C GLU A 15 14.29 -6.90 -8.58
N ALA A 16 13.92 -6.02 -9.52
CA ALA A 16 12.87 -5.03 -9.33
C ALA A 16 11.49 -5.67 -9.07
N GLN A 17 11.18 -6.78 -9.75
CA GLN A 17 9.94 -7.53 -9.50
C GLN A 17 9.94 -8.19 -8.12
N MET A 18 11.07 -8.74 -7.69
CA MET A 18 11.23 -9.32 -6.35
C MET A 18 11.06 -8.26 -5.26
N GLU A 19 11.72 -7.10 -5.39
CA GLU A 19 11.58 -5.99 -4.45
C GLU A 19 10.15 -5.47 -4.39
N ALA A 20 9.50 -5.28 -5.54
CA ALA A 20 8.10 -4.82 -5.58
C ALA A 20 7.16 -5.78 -4.83
N ARG A 21 7.37 -7.09 -4.94
CA ARG A 21 6.52 -8.11 -4.28
C ARG A 21 6.86 -8.33 -2.82
N THR A 22 8.14 -8.26 -2.45
CA THR A 22 8.60 -8.60 -1.09
C THR A 22 8.61 -7.38 -0.18
N LEU A 23 9.02 -6.22 -0.69
CA LEU A 23 9.18 -5.00 0.10
C LEU A 23 8.01 -4.03 -0.09
N MET A 24 7.55 -3.82 -1.33
CA MET A 24 6.60 -2.73 -1.63
C MET A 24 5.13 -3.17 -1.70
N LEU A 25 4.84 -4.46 -1.56
CA LEU A 25 3.46 -4.95 -1.63
C LEU A 25 2.64 -4.38 -0.46
N ALA A 26 1.43 -3.88 -0.75
CA ALA A 26 0.61 -3.18 0.25
C ALA A 26 0.31 -4.03 1.49
N SER A 27 0.06 -5.33 1.32
CA SER A 27 -0.18 -6.27 2.44
C SER A 27 1.02 -6.45 3.38
N ASN A 28 2.22 -6.09 2.95
CA ASN A 28 3.44 -6.18 3.77
C ASN A 28 3.68 -4.87 4.56
N ASN A 29 2.98 -3.78 4.22
CA ASN A 29 3.20 -2.44 4.76
C ASN A 29 1.98 -1.98 5.58
N VAL A 30 1.58 -2.75 6.59
CA VAL A 30 0.36 -2.49 7.39
C VAL A 30 0.56 -1.55 8.58
N LEU A 31 1.82 -1.33 8.99
CA LEU A 31 2.19 -0.45 10.10
C LEU A 31 2.85 0.83 9.57
N SER A 32 2.61 1.94 10.25
CA SER A 32 3.28 3.21 10.01
C SER A 32 4.78 3.08 10.31
N PRO A 33 5.68 3.45 9.38
CA PRO A 33 7.11 3.46 9.65
C PRO A 33 7.52 4.53 10.69
N ALA A 34 6.67 5.54 10.93
CA ALA A 34 6.99 6.64 11.85
C ALA A 34 6.79 6.27 13.33
N ASN A 35 5.79 5.44 13.64
CA ASN A 35 5.39 5.15 15.02
C ASN A 35 4.96 3.69 15.27
N GLY A 36 4.92 2.84 14.25
CA GLY A 36 4.57 1.43 14.38
C GLY A 36 3.08 1.15 14.58
N GLU A 37 2.22 2.16 14.54
CA GLU A 37 0.77 1.98 14.65
C GLU A 37 0.16 1.48 13.33
N PRO A 38 -0.95 0.73 13.35
CA PRO A 38 -1.61 0.26 12.13
C PRO A 38 -2.11 1.42 11.25
N ILE A 39 -1.82 1.38 9.94
CA ILE A 39 -2.26 2.38 8.96
C ILE A 39 -3.37 1.89 8.02
N ILE A 40 -3.47 0.58 7.83
CA ILE A 40 -4.57 -0.05 7.06
C ILE A 40 -5.66 -0.47 8.04
N VAL A 41 -6.37 0.53 8.60
CA VAL A 41 -7.47 0.33 9.55
C VAL A 41 -8.82 0.58 8.88
N PRO A 42 -9.91 -0.05 9.37
CA PRO A 42 -11.26 0.29 8.96
C PRO A 42 -11.53 1.80 9.06
N SER A 43 -12.21 2.37 8.07
CA SER A 43 -12.61 3.77 8.09
C SER A 43 -13.98 3.96 7.46
N GLN A 44 -14.62 5.11 7.79
CA GLN A 44 -15.91 5.54 7.26
C GLN A 44 -16.97 4.42 7.34
N ASP A 45 -17.49 3.97 6.20
CA ASP A 45 -18.59 3.03 6.09
C ASP A 45 -18.32 1.69 6.79
N ILE A 46 -17.05 1.24 6.85
CA ILE A 46 -16.70 -0.03 7.55
C ILE A 46 -16.84 0.13 9.08
N VAL A 47 -16.61 1.33 9.61
CA VAL A 47 -16.77 1.61 11.05
C VAL A 47 -18.22 1.93 11.40
N LEU A 48 -18.99 2.46 10.44
CA LEU A 48 -20.39 2.83 10.60
C LEU A 48 -21.35 1.63 10.52
N GLY A 49 -21.01 0.62 9.72
CA GLY A 49 -21.77 -0.62 9.60
C GLY A 49 -21.65 -1.52 10.81
#